data_AF-A0A3P3EM33-F1
#
_entry.id   AF-A0A3P3EM33-F1
#
_cell.length_a   1.000
_cell.length_b   1.000
_cell.length_c   1.000
_cell.angle_alpha   90.00
_cell.angle_beta   90.00
_cell.angle_gamma   90.00
#
_symmetry.space_group_name_H-M   'P 1'
#
loop_
_entity.id
_entity.type
_entity.pdbx_description
1 polymer ?
#
loop_
_entity_poly.entity_id
_entity_poly.type
_entity_poly.pdbx_seq_one_letter_code
_entity_poly.pdbx_strand_id
1 'polypeptide(L)' 'MENVPATLWIAACAHRLQQQWHTVDPLELEDVARDLWRDERLRALPPEAAAVEWLRPITE' A
#
# COMPACT_ATOMS: atom_id res chain seq x y z
N MET A 1 -2.30 -6.93 -20.34
CA MET A 1 -1.75 -6.29 -19.13
C MET A 1 -2.15 -7.17 -17.96
N GLU A 2 -1.20 -7.88 -17.39
CA GLU A 2 -1.44 -8.75 -16.22
C GLU A 2 -1.94 -7.85 -15.07
N ASN A 3 -3.22 -7.98 -14.74
CA ASN A 3 -3.80 -7.29 -13.60
C ASN A 3 -3.25 -8.00 -12.37
N VAL A 4 -2.31 -7.37 -11.66
CA VAL A 4 -1.78 -7.94 -10.41
C VAL A 4 -2.97 -8.22 -9.50
N PRO A 5 -3.17 -9.46 -9.05
CA PRO A 5 -4.31 -9.78 -8.20
C PRO A 5 -4.23 -8.94 -6.93
N ALA A 6 -5.38 -8.41 -6.50
CA ALA A 6 -5.48 -7.51 -5.35
C ALA A 6 -4.72 -8.04 -4.12
N THR A 7 -4.83 -9.35 -3.84
CA THR A 7 -4.13 -10.00 -2.74
C THR A 7 -2.60 -9.87 -2.82
N LEU A 8 -2.03 -9.99 -4.02
CA LEU A 8 -0.58 -9.85 -4.22
C LEU A 8 -0.14 -8.39 -4.12
N TRP A 9 -0.95 -7.46 -4.62
CA TRP A 9 -0.68 -6.03 -4.49
C TRP A 9 -0.75 -5.60 -3.02
N ILE A 10 -1.79 -6.02 -2.29
CA ILE A 10 -1.99 -5.71 -0.88
C ILE A 10 -0.85 -6.29 -0.05
N ALA A 11 -0.48 -7.56 -0.25
CA ALA A 11 0.63 -8.18 0.49
C ALA A 11 1.97 -7.47 0.23
N ALA A 12 2.27 -7.11 -1.03
CA ALA A 12 3.49 -6.38 -1.37
C ALA A 12 3.50 -4.96 -0.77
N CYS A 13 2.36 -4.26 -0.81
CA CYS A 13 2.21 -2.94 -0.22
C CYS A 13 2.35 -3.01 1.30
N ALA A 14 1.64 -3.91 1.97
CA ALA A 14 1.71 -4.13 3.41
C ALA A 14 3.13 -4.46 3.87
N HIS A 15 3.84 -5.32 3.13
CA HIS A 15 5.24 -5.62 3.42
C HIS A 15 6.12 -4.37 3.30
N ARG A 16 5.90 -3.53 2.28
CA ARG A 16 6.63 -2.27 2.13
C ARG A 16 6.34 -1.31 3.29
N LEU A 17 5.08 -1.17 3.69
CA LEU A 17 4.68 -0.33 4.83
C LEU A 17 5.30 -0.87 6.14
N GLN A 18 5.37 -2.19 6.33
CA GLN A 18 5.99 -2.83 7.50
C GLN A 18 7.50 -2.54 7.60
N GLN A 19 8.20 -2.48 6.46
CA GLN A 19 9.62 -2.11 6.43
C GLN A 19 9.84 -0.65 6.85
N GLN A 20 8.85 0.23 6.72
CA GLN A 20 8.91 1.63 7.18
C GLN A 20 8.38 1.80 8.61
N TRP A 21 7.35 1.05 8.98
CA TRP A 21 6.72 1.07 10.30
C TRP A 21 6.74 -0.30 10.96
N HIS A 22 7.92 -0.70 11.42
CA HIS A 22 8.13 -1.97 12.11
C HIS A 22 7.37 -2.07 13.46
N THR A 23 6.95 -0.94 14.01
CA THR A 23 6.20 -0.87 15.29
C THR A 23 4.70 -1.02 15.13
N VAL A 24 4.17 -0.92 13.90
CA VAL A 24 2.74 -1.08 13.61
C VAL A 24 2.47 -2.56 13.34
N ASP A 25 1.32 -3.03 13.81
CA ASP A 25 0.94 -4.44 13.64
C ASP A 25 0.80 -4.77 12.14
N PRO A 26 1.38 -5.89 11.65
CA PRO A 26 1.23 -6.30 10.26
C PRO A 26 -0.23 -6.43 9.81
N LEU A 27 -1.15 -6.78 10.71
CA LEU A 27 -2.57 -6.89 10.39
C LEU A 27 -3.18 -5.51 10.05
N GLU A 28 -2.82 -4.48 10.81
CA GLU A 28 -3.24 -3.09 10.57
C GLU A 28 -2.66 -2.56 9.25
N LEU A 29 -1.40 -2.88 8.94
CA LEU A 29 -0.76 -2.48 7.68
C LEU A 29 -1.40 -3.15 6.47
N GLU A 30 -1.87 -4.39 6.61
CA GLU A 30 -2.57 -5.11 5.56
C GLU A 30 -3.98 -4.52 5.33
N ASP A 31 -4.65 -4.07 6.39
CA ASP A 31 -5.92 -3.36 6.27
C ASP A 31 -5.75 -1.98 5.60
N VAL A 32 -4.73 -1.21 5.99
CA VAL A 32 -4.35 0.02 5.29
C VAL A 32 -4.06 -0.26 3.82
N ALA A 33 -3.24 -1.25 3.49
CA ALA A 33 -2.94 -1.61 2.11
C ALA A 33 -4.20 -2.00 1.31
N ARG A 34 -5.19 -2.62 1.96
CA ARG A 34 -6.49 -2.93 1.35
C ARG A 34 -7.31 -1.67 1.04
N ASP A 35 -7.28 -0.67 1.92
CA ASP A 35 -7.89 0.62 1.64
C ASP A 35 -7.13 1.40 0.55
N LEU A 36 -5.79 1.35 0.52
CA LEU A 36 -5.01 1.94 -0.58
C LEU A 36 -5.34 1.30 -1.94
N TRP A 37 -5.63 0.01 -1.97
CA TRP A 37 -6.04 -0.68 -3.19
C TRP A 37 -7.41 -0.22 -3.71
N ARG A 38 -8.31 0.23 -2.83
CA ARG A 38 -9.61 0.79 -3.22
C ARG A 38 -9.46 2.17 -3.88
N ASP A 39 -8.39 2.88 -3.56
CA ASP A 39 -8.06 4.16 -4.16
C ASP A 39 -7.58 3.97 -5.60
N GLU A 40 -8.38 4.40 -6.59
CA GLU A 40 -8.06 4.19 -8.01
C GLU A 40 -6.74 4.86 -8.42
N ARG A 41 -6.39 5.98 -7.76
CA ARG A 41 -5.14 6.71 -7.98
C ARG A 41 -3.92 5.90 -7.57
N LEU A 42 -4.01 5.22 -6.42
CA LEU A 42 -2.94 4.40 -5.88
C LEU A 42 -2.90 3.03 -6.54
N ARG A 43 -4.06 2.45 -6.85
CA ARG A 43 -4.19 1.21 -7.61
C ARG A 43 -3.58 1.29 -9.00
N ALA A 44 -3.55 2.48 -9.61
CA ALA A 44 -2.86 2.71 -10.88
C ALA A 44 -1.33 2.64 -10.76
N LEU A 45 -0.79 2.69 -9.54
CA LEU A 45 0.64 2.61 -9.24
C LEU A 45 1.04 1.19 -8.77
N PRO A 46 2.32 0.83 -8.95
CA PRO A 46 2.86 -0.37 -8.30
C PRO A 46 2.80 -0.22 -6.77
N PRO A 47 2.68 -1.33 -6.01
CA PRO A 47 2.42 -1.31 -4.58
C PRO A 47 3.49 -0.54 -3.78
N GLU A 48 4.74 -0.60 -4.21
CA GLU A 48 5.84 0.16 -3.61
C GLU A 48 5.69 1.67 -3.82
N ALA A 49 5.28 2.09 -5.02
CA ALA A 49 5.06 3.50 -5.32
C ALA A 49 3.78 4.03 -4.64
N ALA A 50 2.72 3.22 -4.58
CA ALA A 50 1.50 3.56 -3.87
C ALA A 50 1.75 3.79 -2.38
N ALA A 51 2.54 2.92 -1.74
CA ALA A 51 2.97 3.11 -0.36
C ALA A 51 3.74 4.43 -0.18
N VAL A 52 4.66 4.75 -1.09
CA VAL A 52 5.44 6.01 -1.04
C VAL A 52 4.57 7.24 -1.25
N GLU A 53 3.63 7.20 -2.21
CA GLU A 53 2.70 8.31 -2.45
C GLU A 53 1.76 8.53 -1.25
N TRP A 54 1.28 7.45 -0.62
CA TRP A 54 0.47 7.55 0.60
C TRP A 54 1.26 8.07 1.81
N LEU A 55 2.55 7.73 1.88
CA LEU A 55 3.50 8.22 2.87
C LEU A 55 3.84 9.71 2.69
N ARG A 56 3.56 10.32 1.53
CA ARG A 56 3.85 11.74 1.35
C ARG A 56 2.93 12.55 2.27
N PRO A 57 3.48 13.44 3.10
CA PRO A 57 2.64 14.35 3.87
C PRO A 57 1.84 15.19 2.89
N ILE A 58 0.51 15.20 3.06
CA ILE A 58 -0.41 16.09 2.36
C ILE A 58 -0.12 17.49 2.89
N THR A 59 0.92 18.13 2.35
CA THR A 59 1.29 19.49 2.73
C THR A 59 0.49 20.42 1.84
N GLU A 60 -0.32 21.27 2.47
CA GLU A 60 -1.25 22.25 1.87
C GLU A 60 -0.54 23.26 0.93
#